data_AF-A0A660NVT3-F1
#
_entry.id   AF-A0A660NVT3-F1
#
_cell.length_a   1.000
_cell.length_b   1.000
_cell.length_c   1.000
_cell.angle_alpha   90.00
_cell.angle_beta   90.00
_cell.angle_gamma   90.00
#
_symmetry.space_group_name_H-M   'P 1'
#
loop_
_entity.id
_entity.type
_entity.pdbx_description
1 polymer ?
#
loop_
_entity_poly.entity_id
_entity_poly.type
_entity_poly.pdbx_seq_one_letter_code
_entity_poly.pdbx_strand_id
1 'polypeptide(L)'
;MLVSCALMIMFCKAKPKKAISVPVWQNGMVAVVAIYGIAWMSNTYFDNYQAEMQQLLGGIVHEYPWSIAIAFFAVSVLINSQGAVVVSMLPLAYALGIPGWILLGVMPSTYGYFFIPNYPSDIATVNFDRSGTTVIGKYLLNHSFMAPGMIHVIMATIAGLGISYVYHFWFGLY
;
A
#
# COMPACT_ATOMS: atom_id res chain seq x y z
N MET A 1 -16.34 -3.53 7.66
CA MET A 1 -15.97 -3.73 9.08
C MET A 1 -16.97 -3.10 10.06
N LEU A 2 -17.33 -1.81 9.95
CA LEU A 2 -18.24 -1.16 10.90
C LEU A 2 -19.65 -1.79 10.98
N VAL A 3 -20.24 -2.13 9.83
CA VAL A 3 -21.54 -2.82 9.78
C VAL A 3 -21.46 -4.19 10.46
N SER A 4 -20.40 -4.95 10.22
CA SER A 4 -20.16 -6.25 10.88
C SER A 4 -20.06 -6.09 12.41
N CYS A 5 -19.36 -5.07 12.91
CA CYS A 5 -19.34 -4.75 14.34
C CYS A 5 -20.74 -4.45 14.90
N ALA A 6 -21.54 -3.64 14.19
CA ALA A 6 -22.90 -3.33 14.61
C ALA A 6 -23.77 -4.61 14.70
N LEU A 7 -23.69 -5.48 13.68
CA LEU A 7 -24.42 -6.75 13.66
C LEU A 7 -23.99 -7.67 14.81
N MET A 8 -22.69 -7.78 15.12
CA MET A 8 -22.22 -8.58 16.25
C MET A 8 -22.71 -8.06 17.61
N ILE A 9 -22.82 -6.75 17.78
CA ILE A 9 -23.37 -6.15 19.01
C ILE A 9 -24.87 -6.49 19.11
N MET A 10 -25.63 -6.34 18.02
CA MET A 10 -27.08 -6.57 18.00
C MET A 10 -27.46 -8.05 18.15
N PHE A 11 -26.83 -8.94 17.37
CA PHE A 11 -27.26 -10.34 17.27
C PHE A 11 -26.45 -11.30 18.16
N CYS A 12 -25.18 -11.00 18.41
CA CYS A 12 -24.30 -11.90 19.19
C CYS A 12 -24.10 -11.43 20.64
N LYS A 13 -24.76 -10.34 21.07
CA LYS A 13 -24.63 -9.73 22.41
C LYS A 13 -23.17 -9.44 22.79
N ALA A 14 -22.35 -9.09 21.80
CA ALA A 14 -20.95 -8.72 22.03
C ALA A 14 -20.88 -7.51 22.98
N LYS A 15 -20.00 -7.55 23.98
CA LYS A 15 -19.85 -6.50 25.00
C LYS A 15 -18.72 -5.52 24.61
N PRO A 16 -19.01 -4.29 24.13
CA PRO A 16 -17.97 -3.39 23.62
C PRO A 16 -16.89 -3.06 24.65
N LYS A 17 -17.28 -2.81 25.91
CA LYS A 17 -16.34 -2.55 27.01
C LYS A 17 -15.33 -3.68 27.22
N LYS A 18 -15.75 -4.94 27.04
CA LYS A 18 -14.86 -6.11 27.14
C LYS A 18 -13.96 -6.23 25.91
N ALA A 19 -14.46 -5.85 24.73
CA ALA A 19 -13.67 -5.87 23.49
C ALA A 19 -12.53 -4.84 23.49
N ILE A 20 -12.71 -3.67 24.12
CA ILE A 20 -11.64 -2.67 24.22
C ILE A 20 -10.63 -2.94 25.33
N SER A 21 -10.98 -3.76 26.32
CA SER A 21 -10.11 -4.07 27.46
C SER A 21 -9.17 -5.26 27.21
N VAL A 22 -9.34 -5.99 26.09
CA VAL A 22 -8.49 -7.13 25.79
C VAL A 22 -7.16 -6.69 25.18
N PRO A 23 -6.07 -7.43 25.43
CA PRO A 23 -4.73 -7.10 24.92
C PRO A 23 -4.69 -6.90 23.40
N VAL A 24 -5.49 -7.66 22.65
CA VAL A 24 -5.57 -7.54 21.18
C VAL A 24 -5.97 -6.11 20.75
N TRP A 25 -6.97 -5.52 21.39
CA TRP A 25 -7.40 -4.15 21.06
C TRP A 25 -6.35 -3.12 21.50
N GLN A 26 -5.82 -3.24 22.71
CA GLN A 26 -4.82 -2.31 23.23
C GLN A 26 -3.55 -2.32 22.38
N ASN A 27 -3.03 -3.50 22.03
CA ASN A 27 -1.89 -3.64 21.13
C ASN A 27 -2.21 -3.11 19.72
N GLY A 28 -3.42 -3.35 19.22
CA GLY A 28 -3.88 -2.79 17.96
C GLY A 28 -3.88 -1.26 17.96
N MET A 29 -4.35 -0.62 19.02
CA MET A 29 -4.36 0.84 19.14
C MET A 29 -2.95 1.43 19.21
N VAL A 30 -2.01 0.78 19.89
CA VAL A 30 -0.60 1.19 19.90
C VAL A 30 -0.01 1.10 18.48
N ALA A 31 -0.30 0.01 17.75
CA ALA A 31 0.15 -0.15 16.37
C ALA A 31 -0.41 0.94 15.44
N VAL A 32 -1.68 1.34 15.61
CA VAL A 32 -2.28 2.45 14.83
C VAL A 32 -1.50 3.75 15.05
N VAL A 33 -1.18 4.11 16.29
CA VAL A 33 -0.41 5.33 16.58
C VAL A 33 1.00 5.25 15.98
N ALA A 34 1.65 4.09 16.04
CA ALA A 34 2.97 3.88 15.43
C ALA A 34 2.94 4.06 13.90
N ILE A 35 1.95 3.47 13.21
CA ILE A 35 1.78 3.62 11.75
C ILE A 35 1.49 5.09 11.39
N TYR A 36 0.67 5.78 12.18
CA TYR A 36 0.37 7.20 11.97
C TYR A 36 1.64 8.07 12.11
N GLY A 37 2.50 7.77 13.07
CA GLY A 37 3.78 8.46 13.24
C GLY A 37 4.71 8.32 12.03
N ILE A 38 4.79 7.11 11.45
CA ILE A 38 5.57 6.86 10.23
C ILE A 38 4.99 7.66 9.05
N ALA A 39 3.67 7.59 8.85
CA ALA A 39 3.00 8.34 7.79
C ALA A 39 3.22 9.86 7.90
N TRP A 40 3.17 10.40 9.13
CA TRP A 40 3.44 11.82 9.36
C TRP A 40 4.91 12.17 9.07
N MET A 41 5.86 11.37 9.54
CA MET A 41 7.27 11.60 9.23
C MET A 41 7.54 11.56 7.71
N SER A 42 6.92 10.61 7.00
CA SER A 42 6.99 10.54 5.54
C SER A 42 6.42 11.79 4.88
N ASN A 43 5.24 12.28 5.31
CA ASN A 43 4.67 13.52 4.79
C ASN A 43 5.60 14.71 5.02
N THR A 44 6.13 14.89 6.24
CA THR A 44 7.07 15.98 6.53
C THR A 44 8.32 15.93 5.64
N TYR A 45 8.85 14.74 5.37
CA TYR A 45 9.98 14.57 4.46
C TYR A 45 9.62 14.96 3.02
N PHE A 46 8.51 14.44 2.50
CA PHE A 46 8.09 14.72 1.12
C PHE A 46 7.70 16.19 0.91
N ASP A 47 7.06 16.83 1.90
CA ASP A 47 6.73 18.25 1.86
C ASP A 47 8.00 19.12 1.81
N ASN A 48 9.05 18.74 2.55
CA ASN A 48 10.31 19.46 2.57
C ASN A 48 11.14 19.29 1.28
N TYR A 49 11.10 18.11 0.66
CA TYR A 49 11.88 17.77 -0.55
C TYR A 49 11.03 17.76 -1.83
N GLN A 50 9.88 18.44 -1.80
CA GLN A 50 8.93 18.42 -2.90
C GLN A 50 9.55 18.95 -4.21
N ALA A 51 10.36 20.01 -4.13
CA ALA A 51 10.98 20.63 -5.31
C ALA A 51 11.99 19.69 -5.98
N GLU A 52 12.82 19.00 -5.19
CA GLU A 52 13.78 18.02 -5.66
C GLU A 52 13.09 16.80 -6.28
N MET A 53 12.00 16.33 -5.65
CA MET A 53 11.18 15.26 -6.22
C MET A 53 10.56 15.68 -7.56
N GLN A 54 10.09 16.92 -7.68
CA GLN A 54 9.57 17.44 -8.94
C GLN A 54 10.66 17.53 -10.02
N GLN A 55 11.89 17.91 -9.68
CA GLN A 55 13.00 17.89 -10.64
C GLN A 55 13.37 16.46 -11.09
N LEU A 56 13.45 15.51 -10.14
CA LEU A 56 13.85 14.13 -10.41
C LEU A 56 12.79 13.35 -11.20
N LEU A 57 11.52 13.50 -10.82
CA LEU A 57 10.42 12.72 -11.39
C LEU A 57 9.68 13.46 -12.50
N GLY A 58 9.66 14.79 -12.47
CA GLY A 58 8.76 15.60 -13.30
C GLY A 58 8.97 15.40 -14.80
N GLY A 59 10.20 15.30 -15.29
CA GLY A 59 10.46 15.08 -16.71
C GLY A 59 9.86 13.76 -17.23
N ILE A 60 10.14 12.65 -16.54
CA ILE A 60 9.67 11.32 -16.92
C ILE A 60 8.15 11.19 -16.72
N VAL A 61 7.63 11.71 -15.61
CA VAL A 61 6.21 11.63 -15.28
C VAL A 61 5.35 12.51 -16.20
N HIS A 62 5.87 13.66 -16.65
CA HIS A 62 5.16 14.51 -17.60
C HIS A 62 5.05 13.84 -18.98
N GLU A 63 6.10 13.15 -19.43
CA GLU A 63 6.09 12.43 -20.71
C GLU A 63 5.32 11.09 -20.61
N TYR A 64 5.47 10.40 -19.48
CA TYR A 64 4.88 9.08 -19.21
C TYR A 64 4.20 9.06 -17.83
N PRO A 65 2.96 9.55 -17.68
CA PRO A 65 2.35 9.70 -16.35
C PRO A 65 2.12 8.39 -15.59
N TRP A 66 2.00 7.26 -16.30
CA TRP A 66 1.92 5.92 -15.69
C TRP A 66 3.21 5.52 -14.95
N SER A 67 4.35 6.13 -15.28
CA SER A 67 5.65 5.83 -14.66
C SER A 67 5.68 6.13 -13.15
N ILE A 68 4.74 6.95 -12.65
CA ILE A 68 4.56 7.19 -11.22
C ILE A 68 4.33 5.90 -10.41
N ALA A 69 3.82 4.85 -11.06
CA ALA A 69 3.69 3.51 -10.47
C ALA A 69 5.02 2.98 -9.91
N ILE A 70 6.14 3.29 -10.55
CA ILE A 70 7.49 2.87 -10.11
C ILE A 70 7.85 3.58 -8.81
N ALA A 71 7.57 4.88 -8.71
CA ALA A 71 7.79 5.65 -7.49
C ALA A 71 6.89 5.14 -6.35
N PHE A 72 5.60 4.86 -6.63
CA PHE A 72 4.68 4.31 -5.63
C PHE A 72 5.16 2.95 -5.11
N PHE A 73 5.62 2.08 -6.00
CA PHE A 73 6.17 0.79 -5.62
C PHE A 73 7.42 0.95 -4.76
N ALA A 74 8.40 1.75 -5.20
CA ALA A 74 9.64 1.97 -4.46
C ALA A 74 9.39 2.55 -3.05
N VAL A 75 8.49 3.54 -2.95
CA VAL A 75 8.10 4.13 -1.66
C VAL A 75 7.34 3.10 -0.80
N SER A 76 6.52 2.24 -1.40
CA SER A 76 5.83 1.16 -0.67
C SER A 76 6.76 0.12 -0.06
N VAL A 77 7.83 -0.25 -0.78
CA VAL A 77 8.89 -1.12 -0.24
C VAL A 77 9.48 -0.54 1.05
N LEU A 78 9.65 0.78 1.12
CA LEU A 78 10.26 1.47 2.26
C LEU A 78 9.26 1.69 3.42
N ILE A 79 8.07 2.18 3.11
CA ILE A 79 7.05 2.57 4.10
C ILE A 79 6.32 1.36 4.69
N ASN A 80 6.28 0.23 3.97
CA ASN A 80 5.60 -0.98 4.38
C ASN A 80 4.09 -0.78 4.68
N SER A 81 3.42 0.13 3.96
CA SER A 81 1.98 0.38 4.12
C SER A 81 1.37 1.02 2.87
N GLN A 82 0.37 0.37 2.26
CA GLN A 82 -0.33 0.91 1.09
C GLN A 82 -1.00 2.24 1.43
N GLY A 83 -1.71 2.29 2.56
CA GLY A 83 -2.45 3.48 2.97
C GLY A 83 -1.53 4.67 3.21
N ALA A 84 -0.38 4.46 3.83
CA ALA A 84 0.60 5.53 4.05
C ALA A 84 1.21 6.02 2.74
N VAL A 85 1.53 5.12 1.79
CA VAL A 85 1.99 5.50 0.44
C VAL A 85 0.94 6.34 -0.27
N VAL A 86 -0.34 5.94 -0.22
CA VAL A 86 -1.44 6.69 -0.83
C VAL A 86 -1.56 8.08 -0.22
N VAL A 87 -1.54 8.19 1.11
CA VAL A 87 -1.65 9.47 1.83
C VAL A 87 -0.46 10.39 1.53
N SER A 88 0.74 9.85 1.38
CA SER A 88 1.95 10.65 1.16
C SER A 88 2.20 11.00 -0.31
N MET A 89 1.90 10.06 -1.23
CA MET A 89 2.28 10.18 -2.64
C MET A 89 1.18 10.75 -3.53
N LEU A 90 -0.11 10.54 -3.23
CA LEU A 90 -1.18 11.11 -4.07
C LEU A 90 -1.14 12.64 -4.11
N PRO A 91 -0.95 13.38 -3.00
CA PRO A 91 -0.84 14.84 -3.06
C PRO A 91 0.30 15.31 -3.98
N LEU A 92 1.46 14.66 -3.90
CA LEU A 92 2.59 14.92 -4.79
C LEU A 92 2.24 14.63 -6.25
N ALA A 93 1.61 13.49 -6.52
CA ALA A 93 1.22 13.07 -7.86
C ALA A 93 0.20 14.03 -8.51
N TYR A 94 -0.75 14.55 -7.73
CA TYR A 94 -1.67 15.61 -8.18
C TYR A 94 -0.94 16.93 -8.41
N ALA A 95 0.01 17.32 -7.55
CA ALA A 95 0.83 18.51 -7.74
C ALA A 95 1.71 18.43 -9.00
N LEU A 96 2.06 17.23 -9.45
CA LEU A 96 2.75 16.96 -10.71
C LEU A 96 1.81 16.99 -11.95
N GLY A 97 0.52 17.23 -11.76
CA GLY A 97 -0.46 17.31 -12.85
C GLY A 97 -0.89 15.95 -13.42
N ILE A 98 -0.64 14.84 -12.70
CA ILE A 98 -1.03 13.51 -13.19
C ILE A 98 -2.56 13.36 -13.17
N PRO A 99 -3.20 12.94 -14.27
CA PRO A 99 -4.63 12.70 -14.32
C PRO A 99 -5.10 11.67 -13.31
N GLY A 100 -6.23 11.94 -12.63
CA GLY A 100 -6.77 11.07 -11.58
C GLY A 100 -7.10 9.65 -12.05
N TRP A 101 -7.51 9.47 -13.31
CA TRP A 101 -7.76 8.15 -13.87
C TRP A 101 -6.47 7.31 -14.01
N ILE A 102 -5.32 7.94 -14.28
CA ILE A 102 -4.02 7.25 -14.29
C ILE A 102 -3.67 6.83 -12.87
N LEU A 103 -3.83 7.75 -11.91
CA LEU A 103 -3.57 7.47 -10.49
C LEU A 103 -4.43 6.31 -9.98
N LEU A 104 -5.71 6.28 -10.34
CA LEU A 104 -6.62 5.17 -10.05
C LEU A 104 -6.12 3.85 -10.65
N GLY A 105 -5.69 3.88 -11.92
CA GLY A 105 -5.21 2.69 -12.63
C GLY A 105 -3.94 2.10 -12.03
N VAL A 106 -3.03 2.93 -11.53
CA VAL A 106 -1.75 2.50 -10.96
C VAL A 106 -1.81 2.17 -9.46
N MET A 107 -2.96 2.29 -8.79
CA MET A 107 -3.11 2.00 -7.36
C MET A 107 -2.51 0.66 -6.90
N PRO A 108 -2.58 -0.45 -7.67
CA PRO A 108 -1.97 -1.71 -7.27
C PRO A 108 -0.44 -1.64 -7.06
N SER A 109 0.23 -0.67 -7.68
CA SER A 109 1.68 -0.43 -7.47
C SER A 109 2.04 -0.06 -6.02
N THR A 110 1.06 0.37 -5.22
CA THR A 110 1.25 0.67 -3.78
C THR A 110 1.42 -0.59 -2.92
N TYR A 111 1.33 -1.80 -3.49
CA TYR A 111 1.62 -3.07 -2.82
C TYR A 111 3.08 -3.49 -2.99
N GLY A 112 4.03 -2.84 -2.31
CA GLY A 112 5.47 -3.16 -2.36
C GLY A 112 6.03 -3.79 -1.09
N TYR A 113 5.25 -3.89 -0.02
CA TYR A 113 5.72 -4.30 1.31
C TYR A 113 6.04 -5.79 1.46
N PHE A 114 5.84 -6.60 0.42
CA PHE A 114 6.34 -7.98 0.38
C PHE A 114 7.82 -8.04 -0.06
N PHE A 115 8.35 -6.98 -0.67
CA PHE A 115 9.65 -7.00 -1.36
C PHE A 115 10.81 -7.19 -0.39
N ILE A 116 10.70 -6.63 0.81
CA ILE A 116 11.56 -6.96 1.94
C ILE A 116 10.71 -7.83 2.87
N PRO A 117 11.15 -9.05 3.25
CA PRO A 117 10.33 -9.99 4.01
C PRO A 117 10.33 -9.65 5.51
N ASN A 118 10.13 -8.37 5.86
CA ASN A 118 10.05 -7.86 7.22
C ASN A 118 8.62 -7.52 7.65
N TYR A 119 7.64 -7.62 6.74
CA TYR A 119 6.26 -7.30 7.06
C TYR A 119 5.63 -8.38 7.96
N PRO A 120 4.86 -8.03 9.01
CA PRO A 120 4.40 -9.01 10.00
C PRO A 120 3.59 -10.18 9.44
N SER A 121 2.81 -9.96 8.37
CA SER A 121 2.06 -11.05 7.73
C SER A 121 2.96 -12.07 7.04
N ASP A 122 4.10 -11.64 6.51
CA ASP A 122 5.02 -12.50 5.78
C ASP A 122 5.76 -13.41 6.77
N ILE A 123 6.23 -12.82 7.88
CA ILE A 123 6.85 -13.55 9.00
C ILE A 123 5.84 -14.52 9.63
N ALA A 124 4.59 -14.10 9.83
CA ALA A 124 3.55 -14.99 10.34
C ALA A 124 3.26 -16.15 9.39
N THR A 125 3.22 -15.89 8.09
CA THR A 125 2.97 -16.92 7.06
C THR A 125 4.08 -17.97 7.06
N VAL A 126 5.35 -17.57 7.11
CA VAL A 126 6.49 -18.50 7.22
C VAL A 126 6.36 -19.37 8.48
N ASN A 127 6.02 -18.77 9.63
CA ASN A 127 5.90 -19.51 10.90
C ASN A 127 4.68 -20.45 10.94
N PHE A 128 3.61 -20.15 10.22
CA PHE A 128 2.41 -20.98 10.15
C PHE A 128 2.45 -22.04 9.04
N ASP A 129 3.36 -21.92 8.08
CA ASP A 129 3.50 -22.88 6.99
C ASP A 129 4.05 -24.22 7.50
N ARG A 130 3.18 -25.22 7.58
CA ARG A 130 3.54 -26.58 7.99
C ARG A 130 4.21 -27.41 6.88
N SER A 131 4.06 -27.03 5.60
CA SER A 131 4.73 -27.75 4.50
C SER A 131 6.19 -27.33 4.33
N GLY A 132 6.62 -26.24 4.97
CA GLY A 132 8.00 -25.74 4.88
C GLY A 132 8.37 -25.18 3.49
N THR A 133 7.37 -24.87 2.67
CA THR A 133 7.52 -24.37 1.30
C THR A 133 7.68 -22.85 1.24
N THR A 134 7.23 -22.15 2.27
CA THR A 134 7.31 -20.70 2.43
C THR A 134 8.51 -20.39 3.30
N VAL A 135 9.58 -19.87 2.70
CA VAL A 135 10.87 -19.69 3.37
C VAL A 135 11.44 -18.31 3.10
N ILE A 136 12.20 -17.81 4.07
CA ILE A 136 13.16 -16.71 3.88
C ILE A 136 14.53 -17.37 3.80
N GLY A 137 15.16 -17.24 2.63
CA GLY A 137 16.45 -17.84 2.34
C GLY A 137 17.63 -17.05 2.91
N LYS A 138 18.83 -17.34 2.40
CA LYS A 138 20.09 -16.75 2.89
C LYS A 138 20.23 -15.24 2.60
N TYR A 139 19.59 -14.75 1.53
CA TYR A 139 19.71 -13.36 1.10
C TYR A 139 18.41 -12.60 1.37
N LEU A 140 18.52 -11.28 1.61
CA LEU A 140 17.38 -10.44 1.98
C LEU A 140 16.18 -10.57 1.03
N LEU A 141 16.43 -10.58 -0.28
CA LEU A 141 15.40 -10.64 -1.33
C LEU A 141 15.14 -12.08 -1.82
N ASN A 142 15.77 -13.09 -1.20
CA ASN A 142 15.54 -14.49 -1.54
C ASN A 142 14.50 -15.07 -0.59
N HIS A 143 13.22 -14.94 -0.95
CA HIS A 143 12.11 -15.49 -0.18
C HIS A 143 10.94 -15.89 -1.09
N SER A 144 10.08 -16.79 -0.60
CA SER A 144 8.98 -17.36 -1.39
C SER A 144 7.95 -16.33 -1.88
N PHE A 145 7.87 -15.15 -1.26
CA PHE A 145 6.93 -14.08 -1.66
C PHE A 145 7.39 -13.26 -2.87
N MET A 146 8.69 -13.27 -3.22
CA MET A 146 9.24 -12.35 -4.22
C MET A 146 8.61 -12.55 -5.59
N ALA A 147 8.62 -13.78 -6.12
CA ALA A 147 8.06 -14.06 -7.44
C ALA A 147 6.52 -13.85 -7.50
N PRO A 148 5.71 -14.41 -6.57
CA PRO A 148 4.26 -14.18 -6.58
C PRO A 148 3.89 -12.71 -6.39
N GLY A 149 4.57 -11.99 -5.49
CA GLY A 149 4.32 -10.58 -5.23
C GLY A 149 4.64 -9.71 -6.43
N MET A 150 5.79 -9.92 -7.09
CA MET A 150 6.16 -9.17 -8.30
C MET A 150 5.18 -9.44 -9.44
N ILE A 151 4.80 -10.70 -9.68
CA ILE A 151 3.81 -11.06 -10.70
C ILE A 151 2.48 -10.37 -10.40
N HIS A 152 2.03 -10.41 -9.14
CA HIS A 152 0.80 -9.77 -8.73
C HIS A 152 0.82 -8.26 -9.00
N VAL A 153 1.83 -7.53 -8.50
CA VAL A 153 1.90 -6.07 -8.67
C VAL A 153 1.94 -5.68 -10.13
N ILE A 154 2.79 -6.34 -10.93
CA ILE A 154 2.96 -6.01 -12.34
C ILE A 154 1.63 -6.24 -13.07
N MET A 155 1.05 -7.43 -12.94
CA MET A 155 -0.18 -7.79 -13.66
C MET A 155 -1.37 -6.96 -13.19
N ALA A 156 -1.51 -6.74 -11.88
CA ALA A 156 -2.59 -5.92 -11.33
C ALA A 156 -2.47 -4.46 -11.76
N THR A 157 -1.25 -3.90 -11.81
CA THR A 157 -1.03 -2.51 -12.25
C THR A 157 -1.32 -2.35 -13.73
N ILE A 158 -0.86 -3.28 -14.58
CA ILE A 158 -1.16 -3.27 -16.02
C ILE A 158 -2.68 -3.40 -16.26
N ALA A 159 -3.32 -4.37 -15.59
CA ALA A 159 -4.76 -4.58 -15.72
C ALA A 159 -5.55 -3.37 -15.20
N GLY A 160 -5.17 -2.81 -14.06
CA GLY A 160 -5.81 -1.64 -13.46
C GLY A 160 -5.72 -0.42 -14.37
N LEU A 161 -4.54 -0.16 -14.95
CA LEU A 161 -4.35 0.91 -15.91
C LEU A 161 -5.14 0.68 -17.20
N GLY A 162 -5.17 -0.56 -17.72
CA GLY A 162 -5.95 -0.92 -18.90
C GLY A 162 -7.45 -0.74 -18.70
N ILE A 163 -7.98 -1.15 -17.55
CA ILE A 163 -9.39 -0.93 -17.18
C ILE A 163 -9.67 0.57 -17.08
N SER A 164 -8.81 1.33 -16.39
CA SER A 164 -8.98 2.77 -16.24
C SER A 164 -8.97 3.49 -17.60
N TYR A 165 -8.08 3.09 -18.51
CA TYR A 165 -8.01 3.61 -19.87
C TYR A 165 -9.30 3.39 -20.65
N VAL A 166 -9.85 2.17 -20.59
CA VAL A 166 -11.14 1.84 -21.23
C VAL A 166 -12.27 2.72 -20.67
N TYR A 167 -12.33 2.89 -19.35
CA TYR A 167 -13.35 3.72 -18.71
C TYR A 167 -13.24 5.19 -19.10
N HIS A 168 -12.02 5.72 -19.16
CA HIS A 168 -11.78 7.12 -19.51
C HIS A 168 -12.09 7.39 -20.99
N PHE A 169 -11.52 6.62 -21.92
CA PHE A 169 -11.61 6.93 -23.34
C PHE A 169 -12.86 6.37 -24.03
N TRP A 170 -13.38 5.21 -23.63
CA TRP A 170 -14.53 4.60 -24.32
C TRP A 170 -15.86 4.98 -23.67
N PHE A 171 -15.87 5.15 -22.35
CA PHE A 171 -17.08 5.48 -21.61
C PHE A 171 -17.16 6.95 -21.20
N GLY A 172 -16.09 7.73 -21.39
CA GLY A 172 -16.06 9.15 -21.01
C GLY A 172 -16.25 9.37 -19.51
N LEU A 173 -15.86 8.38 -18.69
CA LEU A 173 -15.95 8.46 -17.24
C LEU A 173 -14.64 9.03 -16.68
N TYR A 174 -14.77 9.97 -15.74
CA TYR A 174 -13.70 10.71 -15.06
C TYR A 174 -12.98 11.74 -15.93
#